data_AF-A0A060HVS7-F1
#
_entry.id   AF-A0A060HVS7-F1
#
_cell.length_a   1.000
_cell.length_b   1.000
_cell.length_c   1.000
_cell.angle_alpha   90.00
_cell.angle_beta   90.00
_cell.angle_gamma   90.00
#
_symmetry.space_group_name_H-M   'P 1'
#
loop_
_entity.id
_entity.type
_entity.pdbx_description
1 polymer ?
#
loop_
_entity_poly.entity_id
_entity_poly.type
_entity_poly.pdbx_seq_one_letter_code
_entity_poly.pdbx_strand_id
1 'polypeptide(L)'
;MQNDKIGFYTGTDNGSLIVDQRGDARPDKQYKTSTVPAVMGYHDILWAGVRKIDNSGAFLLTAGLAGDPNMNEKYETTYVWHIITSTHVYTAILPNFAPDSNFAAKGWYFAVYNNTREKYIVPMTRISDMPKDRVEFPLEASLIGNPQSFHYWVSVHVRVDAQNLDKPPDYLMDYAP
;
A
#
# COMPACT_ATOMS: atom_id res chain seq x y z
N MET A 1 15.32 19.94 -3.72
CA MET A 1 14.84 19.28 -2.50
C MET A 1 13.42 19.75 -2.28
N GLN A 2 12.45 19.01 -2.82
CA GLN A 2 11.04 19.24 -2.56
C GLN A 2 10.77 18.67 -1.17
N ASN A 3 10.24 19.48 -0.25
CA ASN A 3 9.83 19.02 1.07
C ASN A 3 8.56 18.19 0.88
N ASP A 4 8.74 16.94 0.49
CA ASP A 4 7.68 15.96 0.39
C ASP A 4 7.11 15.76 1.80
N LYS A 5 5.89 16.26 2.02
CA LYS A 5 5.26 16.31 3.35
C LYS A 5 4.73 14.94 3.70
N ILE A 6 5.60 14.12 4.28
CA ILE A 6 5.24 12.83 4.85
C ILE A 6 3.95 12.95 5.66
N GLY A 7 2.96 12.10 5.41
CA GLY A 7 1.73 12.04 6.19
C GLY A 7 2.00 11.90 7.69
N PHE A 8 1.22 12.60 8.52
CA PHE A 8 1.31 12.51 9.97
C PHE A 8 -0.07 12.34 10.57
N TYR A 9 -0.26 11.23 11.27
CA TYR A 9 -1.47 10.93 12.04
C TYR A 9 -1.25 11.26 13.52
N THR A 10 -2.26 11.88 14.13
CA THR A 10 -2.34 12.10 15.58
C THR A 10 -3.75 11.75 16.07
N GLY A 11 -3.85 11.13 17.24
CA GLY A 11 -5.12 10.75 17.86
C GLY A 11 -6.04 11.91 18.24
N THR A 12 -5.58 13.16 18.12
CA THR A 12 -6.37 14.37 18.31
C THR A 12 -7.18 14.77 17.08
N ASP A 13 -6.76 14.31 15.90
CA ASP A 13 -7.33 14.72 14.63
C ASP A 13 -8.23 13.60 14.10
N ASN A 14 -9.36 13.96 13.47
CA ASN A 14 -10.32 13.00 12.90
C ASN A 14 -9.75 12.20 11.70
N GLY A 15 -8.50 12.45 11.33
CA GLY A 15 -7.76 11.76 10.30
C GLY A 15 -6.57 12.59 9.80
N SER A 16 -5.75 11.95 8.99
CA SER A 16 -4.64 12.56 8.26
C SER A 16 -4.85 12.29 6.76
N LEU A 17 -4.41 13.23 5.92
CA LEU A 17 -4.54 13.15 4.48
C LEU A 17 -3.29 13.73 3.79
N ILE A 18 -2.75 12.95 2.86
CA ILE A 18 -1.78 13.32 1.85
C ILE A 18 -2.55 13.48 0.53
N VAL A 19 -2.23 14.52 -0.24
CA VAL A 19 -2.77 14.73 -1.60
C VAL A 19 -1.62 14.62 -2.57
N ASP A 20 -1.87 13.93 -3.68
CA ASP A 20 -0.86 13.61 -4.67
C ASP A 20 -1.28 14.07 -6.08
N GLN A 21 -0.33 14.18 -6.99
CA GLN A 21 -0.55 14.79 -8.29
C GLN A 21 -1.07 13.78 -9.31
N ARG A 22 -2.35 13.88 -9.67
CA ARG A 22 -2.93 13.08 -10.77
C ARG A 22 -2.03 13.06 -12.03
N GLY A 23 -1.77 11.85 -12.52
CA GLY A 23 -1.14 11.58 -13.80
C GLY A 23 0.39 11.61 -13.77
N ASP A 24 1.01 11.53 -12.60
CA ASP A 24 2.46 11.47 -12.42
C ASP A 24 3.01 10.03 -12.28
N ALA A 25 2.13 9.05 -12.06
CA ALA A 25 2.45 7.63 -12.05
C ALA A 25 3.27 7.21 -13.28
N ARG A 26 4.40 6.55 -13.02
CA ARG A 26 5.35 6.08 -14.03
C ARG A 26 6.15 4.87 -13.54
N PRO A 27 6.53 3.93 -14.42
CA PRO A 27 7.32 2.79 -14.00
C PRO A 27 8.76 3.22 -13.69
N ASP A 28 9.11 3.29 -12.41
CA ASP A 28 10.49 3.43 -11.94
C ASP A 28 11.08 2.06 -11.58
N LYS A 29 12.12 1.67 -12.31
CA LYS A 29 12.65 0.31 -12.33
C LYS A 29 13.51 0.04 -11.10
N GLN A 30 13.08 -0.91 -10.27
CA GLN A 30 13.80 -1.34 -9.07
C GLN A 30 14.68 -2.57 -9.35
N TYR A 31 14.26 -3.46 -10.25
CA TYR A 31 14.99 -4.70 -10.58
C TYR A 31 15.19 -4.90 -12.09
N LYS A 32 16.20 -5.70 -12.45
CA LYS A 32 16.52 -6.03 -13.85
C LYS A 32 15.46 -6.98 -14.44
N THR A 33 14.46 -6.41 -15.10
CA THR A 33 13.50 -7.10 -15.97
C THR A 33 13.47 -6.45 -17.37
N SER A 34 13.11 -7.20 -18.41
CA SER A 34 12.92 -6.67 -19.77
C SER A 34 11.50 -6.15 -20.01
N THR A 35 10.56 -6.52 -19.16
CA THR A 35 9.14 -6.19 -19.31
C THR A 35 8.80 -4.92 -18.54
N VAL A 36 8.38 -3.88 -19.24
CA VAL A 36 7.87 -2.65 -18.63
C VAL A 36 6.33 -2.73 -18.56
N PRO A 37 5.71 -2.63 -17.38
CA PRO A 37 4.26 -2.64 -17.27
C PRO A 37 3.67 -1.34 -17.83
N ALA A 38 2.46 -1.42 -18.38
CA ALA A 38 1.69 -0.23 -18.73
C ALA A 38 1.28 0.51 -17.44
N VAL A 39 1.28 1.84 -17.48
CA VAL A 39 0.70 2.66 -16.41
C VAL A 39 -0.82 2.64 -16.58
N MET A 40 -1.52 2.29 -15.50
CA MET A 40 -2.98 2.20 -15.44
C MET A 40 -3.47 3.18 -14.38
N GLY A 41 -4.72 3.64 -14.47
CA GLY A 41 -5.25 4.62 -13.51
C GLY A 41 -5.25 4.15 -12.05
N TYR A 42 -5.28 2.85 -11.79
CA TYR A 42 -5.14 2.32 -10.43
C TYR A 42 -3.69 2.39 -9.89
N HIS A 43 -2.69 2.64 -10.73
CA HIS A 43 -1.33 2.94 -10.27
C HIS A 43 -1.14 4.40 -9.85
N ASP A 44 -2.08 5.30 -10.18
CA ASP A 44 -2.00 6.74 -9.93
C ASP A 44 -2.77 7.07 -8.64
N ILE A 45 -2.01 7.34 -7.57
CA ILE A 45 -2.51 7.71 -6.26
C ILE A 45 -2.91 9.18 -6.32
N LEU A 46 -4.13 9.47 -5.91
CA LEU A 46 -4.64 10.85 -5.87
C LEU A 46 -4.56 11.45 -4.47
N TRP A 47 -4.68 10.57 -3.47
CA TRP A 47 -4.57 10.92 -2.06
C TRP A 47 -4.41 9.64 -1.24
N ALA A 48 -3.79 9.78 -0.08
CA ALA A 48 -3.69 8.72 0.92
C ALA A 48 -4.08 9.27 2.27
N GLY A 49 -4.77 8.49 3.08
CA GLY A 49 -5.27 8.93 4.37
C GLY A 49 -5.28 7.83 5.41
N VAL A 50 -5.27 8.27 6.66
CA VAL A 50 -5.39 7.43 7.83
C VAL A 50 -6.39 8.08 8.78
N ARG A 51 -7.41 7.35 9.19
CA ARG A 51 -8.33 7.79 10.26
C ARG A 51 -8.56 6.68 11.26
N LYS A 52 -8.87 7.05 12.51
CA LYS A 52 -9.31 6.07 13.49
C LYS A 52 -10.74 5.63 13.16
N ILE A 53 -11.02 4.34 13.33
CA ILE A 53 -12.39 3.83 13.27
C ILE A 53 -12.90 3.80 14.72
N ASP A 54 -13.92 4.61 15.01
CA ASP A 54 -14.51 4.70 16.34
C ASP A 54 -14.91 3.34 16.89
N ASN A 55 -14.63 3.13 18.18
CA ASN A 55 -14.99 1.92 18.95
C ASN A 55 -14.41 0.58 18.44
N SER A 56 -13.57 0.58 17.40
CA SER A 56 -12.93 -0.65 16.89
C SER A 56 -11.51 -0.86 17.40
N GLY A 57 -10.78 0.21 17.71
CA GLY A 57 -9.34 0.13 17.98
C GLY A 57 -8.47 0.03 16.72
N ALA A 58 -9.05 0.14 15.52
CA ALA A 58 -8.35 0.09 14.24
C ALA A 58 -8.15 1.48 13.60
N PHE A 59 -7.14 1.57 12.75
CA PHE A 59 -6.94 2.65 11.80
C PHE A 59 -7.46 2.23 10.43
N LEU A 60 -8.31 3.02 9.79
CA LEU A 60 -8.63 2.83 8.39
C LEU A 60 -7.52 3.44 7.54
N LEU A 61 -6.82 2.60 6.79
CA LEU A 61 -5.88 3.02 5.75
C LEU A 61 -6.66 3.15 4.45
N THR A 62 -6.53 4.28 3.76
CA THR A 62 -7.23 4.50 2.49
C THR A 62 -6.33 5.22 1.49
N ALA A 63 -6.25 4.74 0.25
CA ALA A 63 -5.63 5.45 -0.88
C ALA A 63 -6.63 5.55 -2.03
N GLY A 64 -7.02 6.79 -2.38
CA GLY A 64 -7.89 7.05 -3.53
C GLY A 64 -7.09 7.06 -4.82
N LEU A 65 -7.66 6.50 -5.89
CA LEU A 65 -6.95 6.20 -7.13
C LEU A 65 -7.61 6.85 -8.34
N ALA A 66 -6.86 7.04 -9.42
CA ALA A 66 -7.40 7.54 -10.68
C ALA A 66 -8.20 6.48 -11.49
N GLY A 67 -8.22 5.23 -11.06
CA GLY A 67 -8.94 4.12 -11.70
C GLY A 67 -9.25 2.96 -10.76
N ASP A 68 -9.94 1.95 -11.28
CA ASP A 68 -10.43 0.81 -10.49
C ASP A 68 -9.32 -0.22 -10.19
N PRO A 69 -8.92 -0.40 -8.92
CA PRO A 69 -7.83 -1.30 -8.58
C PRO A 69 -8.22 -2.78 -8.70
N ASN A 70 -9.49 -3.09 -8.95
CA ASN A 70 -9.96 -4.44 -9.25
C ASN A 70 -9.84 -4.81 -10.74
N MET A 71 -9.51 -3.85 -11.61
CA MET A 71 -9.23 -4.07 -13.04
C MET A 71 -7.76 -4.43 -13.30
N ASN A 72 -7.07 -4.97 -12.29
CA ASN A 72 -5.73 -5.51 -12.46
C ASN A 72 -5.80 -6.89 -13.12
N GLU A 73 -5.23 -7.03 -14.32
CA GLU A 73 -5.39 -8.22 -15.17
C GLU A 73 -4.15 -9.10 -15.21
N LYS A 74 -2.94 -8.50 -15.24
CA LYS A 74 -1.73 -9.24 -15.66
C LYS A 74 -0.67 -9.46 -14.58
N TYR A 75 -0.47 -8.51 -13.69
CA TYR A 75 0.67 -8.48 -12.78
C TYR A 75 0.23 -8.41 -11.33
N GLU A 76 1.13 -8.65 -10.38
CA GLU A 76 0.86 -8.25 -9.01
C GLU A 76 0.99 -6.72 -8.91
N THR A 77 -0.03 -6.06 -8.40
CA THR A 77 0.01 -4.66 -8.01
C THR A 77 -0.11 -4.58 -6.50
N THR A 78 0.83 -3.92 -5.84
CA THR A 78 0.94 -3.94 -4.37
C THR A 78 1.02 -2.54 -3.81
N TYR A 79 0.07 -2.22 -2.94
CA TYR A 79 0.03 -0.96 -2.21
C TYR A 79 0.68 -1.16 -0.85
N VAL A 80 1.53 -0.22 -0.48
CA VAL A 80 2.42 -0.35 0.67
C VAL A 80 2.31 0.93 1.49
N TRP A 81 1.71 0.82 2.67
CA TRP A 81 1.78 1.85 3.71
C TRP A 81 3.03 1.63 4.53
N HIS A 82 3.91 2.61 4.51
CA HIS A 82 5.08 2.65 5.37
C HIS A 82 4.71 3.47 6.60
N ILE A 83 4.88 2.90 7.78
CA ILE A 83 4.40 3.49 9.04
C ILE A 83 5.57 3.61 10.00
N ILE A 84 5.90 4.84 10.40
CA ILE A 84 6.95 5.13 11.37
C ILE A 84 6.32 5.61 12.67
N THR A 85 6.38 4.75 13.68
CA THR A 85 6.03 5.08 15.07
C THR A 85 7.26 5.61 15.80
N SER A 86 7.10 6.06 17.05
CA SER A 86 8.22 6.52 17.88
C SER A 86 9.28 5.44 18.19
N THR A 87 8.93 4.16 18.06
CA THR A 87 9.81 3.06 18.50
C THR A 87 10.10 2.03 17.41
N HIS A 88 9.26 1.94 16.38
CA HIS A 88 9.32 0.90 15.36
C HIS A 88 8.86 1.41 14.00
N VAL A 89 9.36 0.75 12.95
CA VAL A 89 8.94 0.92 11.56
C VAL A 89 8.16 -0.31 11.12
N TYR A 90 7.00 -0.09 10.54
CA TYR A 90 6.09 -1.13 10.06
C TYR A 90 5.74 -0.90 8.60
N THR A 91 5.31 -1.97 7.95
CA THR A 91 4.74 -1.92 6.61
C THR A 91 3.43 -2.69 6.59
N ALA A 92 2.35 -2.02 6.20
CA ALA A 92 1.11 -2.69 5.82
C ALA A 92 1.11 -2.88 4.29
N ILE A 93 0.97 -4.14 3.87
CA ILE A 93 1.17 -4.58 2.48
C ILE A 93 -0.15 -5.11 1.97
N LEU A 94 -0.66 -4.54 0.89
CA LEU A 94 -1.91 -4.92 0.24
C LEU A 94 -1.65 -5.30 -1.22
N PRO A 95 -1.26 -6.57 -1.48
CA PRO A 95 -1.09 -7.05 -2.84
C PRO A 95 -2.44 -7.43 -3.46
N ASN A 96 -2.58 -7.12 -4.75
CA ASN A 96 -3.61 -7.65 -5.63
C ASN A 96 -2.94 -8.53 -6.68
N PHE A 97 -3.09 -9.85 -6.56
CA PHE A 97 -2.60 -10.80 -7.55
C PHE A 97 -3.62 -10.93 -8.67
N ALA A 98 -3.26 -10.42 -9.85
CA ALA A 98 -4.20 -10.38 -10.96
C ALA A 98 -4.69 -11.77 -11.40
N PRO A 99 -5.91 -11.89 -11.94
CA PRO A 99 -6.49 -13.14 -12.43
C PRO A 99 -5.59 -13.89 -13.42
N ASP A 100 -4.98 -13.18 -14.38
CA ASP A 100 -4.19 -13.79 -15.45
C ASP A 100 -2.69 -13.92 -15.12
N SER A 101 -2.31 -13.61 -13.88
CA SER A 101 -0.94 -13.81 -13.41
C SER A 101 -0.61 -15.31 -13.24
N ASN A 102 0.67 -15.67 -13.18
CA ASN A 102 1.11 -17.03 -12.87
C ASN A 102 1.20 -17.34 -11.36
N PHE A 103 0.82 -16.41 -10.48
CA PHE A 103 0.81 -16.65 -9.04
C PHE A 103 -0.23 -17.69 -8.64
N ALA A 104 0.06 -18.51 -7.62
CA ALA A 104 -0.95 -19.40 -7.05
C ALA A 104 -2.07 -18.60 -6.33
N ALA A 105 -1.70 -17.49 -5.68
CA ALA A 105 -2.64 -16.57 -5.06
C ALA A 105 -3.33 -15.70 -6.13
N LYS A 106 -4.62 -15.42 -5.91
CA LYS A 106 -5.46 -14.54 -6.75
C LYS A 106 -6.26 -13.57 -5.90
N GLY A 107 -6.42 -12.36 -6.42
CA GLY A 107 -7.14 -11.26 -5.78
C GLY A 107 -6.35 -10.59 -4.66
N TRP A 108 -7.09 -9.98 -3.75
CA TRP A 108 -6.54 -9.14 -2.70
C TRP A 108 -6.12 -9.90 -1.44
N TYR A 109 -5.00 -9.47 -0.87
CA TYR A 109 -4.55 -9.92 0.44
C TYR A 109 -4.06 -8.73 1.28
N PHE A 110 -3.76 -9.02 2.53
CA PHE A 110 -3.20 -8.10 3.50
C PHE A 110 -2.11 -8.80 4.31
N ALA A 111 -1.02 -8.10 4.58
CA ALA A 111 0.02 -8.52 5.50
C ALA A 111 0.58 -7.32 6.27
N VAL A 112 1.15 -7.58 7.44
CA VAL A 112 1.87 -6.57 8.24
C VAL A 112 3.25 -7.09 8.55
N TYR A 113 4.26 -6.31 8.20
CA TYR A 113 5.65 -6.58 8.48
C TYR A 113 6.20 -5.58 9.49
N ASN A 114 6.90 -6.07 10.52
CA ASN A 114 7.67 -5.23 11.43
C ASN A 114 9.09 -5.13 10.89
N ASN A 115 9.43 -4.00 10.26
CA ASN A 115 10.76 -3.78 9.69
C ASN A 115 11.83 -3.74 10.77
N THR A 116 11.54 -3.17 11.94
CA THR A 116 12.49 -3.08 13.05
C THR A 116 12.85 -4.46 13.64
N ARG A 117 11.92 -5.42 13.58
CA ARG A 117 12.11 -6.78 14.10
C ARG A 117 12.29 -7.84 13.01
N GLU A 118 12.32 -7.42 11.75
CA GLU A 118 12.47 -8.26 10.56
C GLU A 118 11.54 -9.48 10.54
N LYS A 119 10.24 -9.28 10.81
CA LYS A 119 9.27 -10.38 10.81
C LYS A 119 7.85 -9.96 10.44
N TYR A 120 7.12 -10.89 9.83
CA TYR A 120 5.67 -10.75 9.66
C TYR A 120 4.95 -10.85 10.99
N ILE A 121 4.07 -9.89 11.26
CA ILE A 121 3.11 -9.90 12.37
C ILE A 121 1.82 -10.56 11.91
N VAL A 122 1.35 -10.17 10.72
CA VAL A 122 0.18 -10.76 10.07
C VAL A 122 0.68 -11.43 8.78
N PRO A 123 0.51 -12.74 8.63
CA PRO A 123 0.79 -13.42 7.37
C PRO A 123 -0.24 -13.02 6.31
N MET A 124 0.07 -13.29 5.05
CA MET A 124 -0.79 -12.95 3.91
C MET A 124 -2.21 -13.51 4.09
N THR A 125 -3.17 -12.63 4.38
CA THR A 125 -4.56 -12.95 4.69
C THR A 125 -5.45 -12.43 3.56
N ARG A 126 -6.32 -13.27 3.02
CA ARG A 126 -7.21 -12.88 1.91
C ARG A 126 -8.23 -11.85 2.37
N ILE A 127 -8.50 -10.86 1.53
CA ILE A 127 -9.53 -9.85 1.76
C ILE A 127 -10.52 -9.86 0.58
N SER A 128 -11.77 -9.55 0.86
CA SER A 128 -12.83 -9.44 -0.15
C SER A 128 -13.29 -7.99 -0.28
N ASP A 129 -14.03 -7.70 -1.35
CA ASP A 129 -14.84 -6.48 -1.48
C ASP A 129 -14.04 -5.15 -1.46
N MET A 130 -12.86 -5.13 -2.08
CA MET A 130 -12.10 -3.89 -2.27
C MET A 130 -12.92 -2.88 -3.10
N PRO A 131 -13.06 -1.61 -2.66
CA PRO A 131 -13.77 -0.60 -3.43
C PRO A 131 -13.20 -0.37 -4.84
N LYS A 132 -14.03 0.18 -5.72
CA LYS A 132 -13.68 0.42 -7.14
C LYS A 132 -12.93 1.72 -7.39
N ASP A 133 -12.76 2.56 -6.38
CA ASP A 133 -12.17 3.90 -6.51
C ASP A 133 -10.99 4.11 -5.54
N ARG A 134 -10.72 3.12 -4.68
CA ARG A 134 -9.69 3.22 -3.64
C ARG A 134 -9.26 1.85 -3.14
N VAL A 135 -8.06 1.81 -2.59
CA VAL A 135 -7.61 0.74 -1.71
C VAL A 135 -7.93 1.15 -0.28
N GLU A 136 -8.63 0.30 0.46
CA GLU A 136 -9.10 0.61 1.80
C GLU A 136 -9.05 -0.64 2.69
N PHE A 137 -8.43 -0.54 3.87
CA PHE A 137 -8.37 -1.65 4.80
C PHE A 137 -8.22 -1.21 6.27
N PRO A 138 -8.94 -1.85 7.21
CA PRO A 138 -8.76 -1.62 8.64
C PRO A 138 -7.50 -2.30 9.18
N LEU A 139 -6.55 -1.52 9.69
CA LEU A 139 -5.37 -1.97 10.41
C LEU A 139 -5.59 -1.85 11.92
N GLU A 140 -5.71 -2.99 12.61
CA GLU A 140 -5.77 -3.01 14.08
C GLU A 140 -4.56 -2.30 14.70
N ALA A 141 -4.79 -1.30 15.56
CA ALA A 141 -3.70 -0.48 16.10
C ALA A 141 -2.68 -1.31 16.89
N SER A 142 -3.13 -2.41 17.51
CA SER A 142 -2.28 -3.35 18.24
C SER A 142 -1.20 -3.99 17.38
N LEU A 143 -1.44 -4.15 16.07
CA LEU A 143 -0.48 -4.70 15.11
C LEU A 143 0.71 -3.78 14.86
N ILE A 144 0.57 -2.48 15.15
CA ILE A 144 1.64 -1.48 15.02
C ILE A 144 2.02 -0.85 16.38
N GLY A 145 1.65 -1.50 17.48
CA GLY A 145 2.06 -1.10 18.84
C GLY A 145 1.17 -0.06 19.52
N ASN A 146 -0.08 0.09 19.09
CA ASN A 146 -1.06 1.06 19.60
C ASN A 146 -0.54 2.52 19.65
N PRO A 147 0.06 3.04 18.57
CA PRO A 147 0.62 4.38 18.56
C PRO A 147 -0.48 5.44 18.71
N GLN A 148 -0.22 6.49 19.47
CA GLN A 148 -1.08 7.68 19.54
C GLN A 148 -0.83 8.64 18.37
N SER A 149 0.34 8.56 17.75
CA SER A 149 0.72 9.30 16.55
C SER A 149 1.80 8.54 15.79
N PHE A 150 1.88 8.77 14.48
CA PHE A 150 2.89 8.18 13.60
C PHE A 150 2.96 8.93 12.26
N HIS A 151 4.12 8.83 11.60
CA HIS A 151 4.26 9.25 10.22
C HIS A 151 3.94 8.10 9.28
N TYR A 152 3.43 8.40 8.10
CA TYR A 152 3.19 7.41 7.07
C TYR A 152 3.29 8.01 5.67
N TRP A 153 3.56 7.14 4.69
CA TRP A 153 3.41 7.43 3.27
C TRP A 153 2.94 6.16 2.56
N VAL A 154 2.49 6.31 1.32
CA VAL A 154 1.98 5.19 0.50
C VAL A 154 2.75 5.10 -0.79
N SER A 155 3.02 3.87 -1.21
CA SER A 155 3.60 3.59 -2.52
C SER A 155 2.87 2.44 -3.18
N VAL A 156 2.81 2.46 -4.51
CA VAL A 156 2.27 1.36 -5.30
C VAL A 156 3.36 0.78 -6.19
N HIS A 157 3.45 -0.54 -6.19
CA HIS A 157 4.50 -1.29 -6.84
C HIS A 157 3.90 -2.33 -7.77
N VAL A 158 4.65 -2.70 -8.81
CA VAL A 158 4.27 -3.76 -9.73
C VAL A 158 5.37 -4.80 -9.82
N ARG A 159 5.00 -6.06 -9.72
CA ARG A 159 5.86 -7.20 -10.02
C ARG A 159 5.39 -7.85 -11.30
N VAL A 160 6.25 -7.78 -12.32
CA VAL A 160 6.02 -8.40 -13.62
C VAL A 160 6.49 -9.85 -13.64
N ASP A 161 7.42 -10.21 -12.76
CA ASP A 161 7.84 -11.60 -12.55
C ASP A 161 6.78 -12.38 -11.79
N ALA A 162 5.92 -13.06 -12.54
CA ALA A 162 4.76 -13.76 -12.01
C ALA A 162 5.07 -15.09 -11.29
N GLN A 163 6.34 -15.42 -11.04
CA GLN A 163 6.73 -16.71 -10.45
C GLN A 163 7.39 -16.59 -9.08
N ASN A 164 8.06 -15.49 -8.77
CA ASN A 164 8.89 -15.39 -7.57
C ASN A 164 8.50 -14.21 -6.65
N LEU A 165 8.04 -14.55 -5.44
CA LEU A 165 7.76 -13.60 -4.36
C LEU A 165 8.97 -13.31 -3.46
N ASP A 166 10.07 -14.07 -3.60
CA ASP A 166 11.27 -13.98 -2.73
C ASP A 166 12.17 -12.77 -3.05
N LYS A 167 11.78 -11.93 -4.01
CA LYS A 167 12.45 -10.66 -4.31
C LYS A 167 11.49 -9.48 -4.13
N PRO A 168 11.96 -8.24 -4.00
CA PRO A 168 11.10 -7.05 -4.06
C PRO A 168 10.36 -6.94 -5.41
N PRO A 169 9.27 -6.14 -5.49
CA PRO A 169 8.63 -5.81 -6.76
C PRO A 169 9.59 -5.20 -7.78
N ASP A 170 9.27 -5.34 -9.07
CA ASP A 170 10.16 -4.95 -10.16
C ASP A 170 10.14 -3.43 -10.44
N TYR A 171 9.00 -2.79 -10.15
CA TYR A 171 8.77 -1.36 -10.38
C TYR A 171 8.08 -0.70 -9.20
N LEU A 172 8.54 0.50 -8.84
CA LEU A 172 7.74 1.51 -8.14
C LEU A 172 6.95 2.25 -9.22
N MET A 173 5.63 2.31 -9.08
CA MET A 173 4.78 2.97 -10.07
C MET A 173 4.40 4.39 -9.64
N ASP A 174 4.18 4.58 -8.34
CA ASP A 174 3.78 5.87 -7.79
C ASP A 174 4.01 5.92 -6.26
N TYR A 175 4.06 7.12 -5.72
CA TYR A 175 4.42 7.41 -4.33
C TYR A 175 3.77 8.71 -3.84
N ALA A 176 2.92 8.57 -2.81
CA ALA A 176 2.30 9.68 -2.09
C ALA A 176 3.00 9.86 -0.72
N PRO A 177 3.92 10.84 -0.58
CA PRO A 177 4.62 11.14 0.68
C PRO A 177 3.68 11.68 1.75
#